data_AF-A0A7S3D4L9-F1
#
_entry.id   AF-A0A7S3D4L9-F1
#
_cell.length_a   1.000
_cell.length_b   1.000
_cell.length_c   1.000
_cell.angle_alpha   90.00
_cell.angle_beta   90.00
_cell.angle_gamma   90.00
#
_symmetry.space_group_name_H-M   'P 1'
#
loop_
_entity.id
_entity.type
_entity.pdbx_description
1 polymer ?
#
loop_
_entity_poly.entity_id
_entity_poly.type
_entity_poly.pdbx_seq_one_letter_code
_entity_poly.pdbx_strand_id
1 'polypeptide(L)'
;MGVTDEEVRDYAIYLGVDLPYEEYLLPIAKEALLAPLPPQWVEHVSASGDVYFYNKEKDESLRKHPLEDYYRDLIKAAQAKRAFQEKEAESKGGAGSGGAAVVKDANIERADLHEEVRRKSSGVLGFENTPIHEASRVVDAGVTIEEMEEMETYLGVDLFKEPDLLIWVYRAVVAPVPEPWEEHYDAEGKPYYYFPPADRSTRKHPYDAYISQKIAACRSEGKAVSDNTHMLKVCSAN
;
A
#
# COMPACT_ATOMS: atom_id res chain seq x y z
N MET A 1 7.79 10.32 29.64
CA MET A 1 6.98 10.41 28.40
C MET A 1 7.66 9.52 27.39
N GLY A 2 6.92 8.61 26.76
CA GLY A 2 7.47 7.77 25.69
C GLY A 2 7.44 8.52 24.38
N VAL A 3 8.40 8.22 23.50
CA VAL A 3 8.40 8.71 22.11
C VAL A 3 7.11 8.25 21.43
N THR A 4 6.39 9.18 20.82
CA THR A 4 5.16 8.90 20.08
C THR A 4 5.45 8.33 18.70
N ASP A 5 4.50 7.60 18.15
CA ASP A 5 4.65 6.96 16.84
C ASP A 5 4.75 7.99 15.70
N GLU A 6 4.12 9.15 15.85
CA GLU A 6 4.26 10.30 14.93
C GLU A 6 5.69 10.86 14.96
N GLU A 7 6.27 11.09 16.14
CA GLU A 7 7.66 11.55 16.26
C GLU A 7 8.67 10.58 15.63
N VAL A 8 8.42 9.26 15.74
CA VAL A 8 9.26 8.25 15.07
C VAL A 8 9.18 8.38 13.56
N ARG A 9 7.98 8.58 12.99
CA ARG A 9 7.80 8.73 11.54
C ARG A 9 8.47 10.01 11.04
N ASP A 10 8.26 11.12 11.72
CA ASP A 10 8.87 12.41 11.34
C ASP A 10 10.40 12.32 11.38
N TYR A 11 10.95 11.65 12.40
CA TYR A 11 12.39 11.43 12.49
C TYR A 11 12.91 10.44 11.44
N ALA A 12 12.14 9.41 11.09
CA ALA A 12 12.49 8.49 10.01
C ALA A 12 12.58 9.22 8.67
N ILE A 13 11.61 10.10 8.36
CA ILE A 13 11.64 10.96 7.16
C ILE A 13 12.87 11.86 7.18
N TYR A 14 13.22 12.44 8.33
CA TYR A 14 14.42 13.25 8.50
C TYR A 14 15.73 12.46 8.25
N LEU A 15 15.78 11.19 8.62
CA LEU A 15 16.91 10.30 8.35
C LEU A 15 16.98 9.85 6.87
N GLY A 16 15.91 10.06 6.09
CA GLY A 16 15.83 9.71 4.67
C GLY A 16 15.15 8.36 4.40
N VAL A 17 14.23 7.96 5.28
CA VAL A 17 13.35 6.78 5.08
C VAL A 17 12.12 7.22 4.29
N ASP A 18 11.81 6.49 3.22
CA ASP A 18 10.66 6.77 2.36
C ASP A 18 9.40 6.04 2.88
N LEU A 19 8.54 6.74 3.60
CA LEU A 19 7.24 6.22 4.01
C LEU A 19 6.18 6.38 2.91
N PRO A 20 5.22 5.42 2.77
CA PRO A 20 5.04 4.20 3.56
C PRO A 20 5.82 2.97 3.03
N TYR A 21 6.69 3.14 2.02
CA TYR A 21 7.38 2.02 1.37
C TYR A 21 8.40 1.32 2.27
N GLU A 22 8.94 2.05 3.25
CA GLU A 22 10.03 1.62 4.11
C GLU A 22 9.67 1.56 5.60
N GLU A 23 8.42 1.20 5.92
CA GLU A 23 7.97 1.06 7.32
C GLU A 23 8.79 0.05 8.13
N TYR A 24 9.40 -0.94 7.49
CA TYR A 24 10.29 -1.90 8.13
C TYR A 24 11.55 -1.26 8.75
N LEU A 25 11.89 -0.01 8.37
CA LEU A 25 13.02 0.76 8.91
C LEU A 25 12.62 1.65 10.11
N LEU A 26 11.33 1.79 10.41
CA LEU A 26 10.85 2.57 11.57
C LEU A 26 11.44 2.14 12.92
N PRO A 27 11.68 0.84 13.19
CA PRO A 27 12.35 0.43 14.43
C PRO A 27 13.75 1.04 14.58
N ILE A 28 14.49 1.22 13.48
CA ILE A 28 15.84 1.80 13.49
C ILE A 28 15.76 3.30 13.84
N ALA A 29 14.80 4.02 13.25
CA ALA A 29 14.56 5.42 13.59
C ALA A 29 14.10 5.60 15.05
N LYS A 30 13.27 4.69 15.56
CA LYS A 30 12.86 4.67 16.96
C LYS A 30 14.04 4.43 17.90
N GLU A 31 14.93 3.50 17.55
CA GLU A 31 16.15 3.25 18.30
C GLU A 31 17.06 4.48 18.31
N ALA A 32 17.17 5.18 17.17
CA ALA A 32 17.95 6.40 17.05
C ALA A 32 17.44 7.55 17.94
N LEU A 33 16.12 7.72 18.09
CA LEU A 33 15.52 8.70 19.00
C LEU A 33 15.72 8.33 20.48
N LEU A 34 15.67 7.04 20.79
CA LEU A 34 15.85 6.54 22.16
C LEU A 34 17.33 6.33 22.51
N ALA A 35 18.23 6.55 21.56
CA ALA A 35 19.65 6.27 21.74
C ALA A 35 20.23 7.16 22.85
N PRO A 36 20.88 6.57 23.86
CA PRO A 36 21.54 7.37 24.88
C PRO A 36 22.71 8.14 24.26
N LEU A 37 22.87 9.40 24.66
CA LEU A 37 24.02 10.20 24.29
C LEU A 37 25.31 9.52 24.76
N PRO A 38 26.37 9.49 23.93
CA PRO A 38 27.66 9.00 24.38
C PRO A 38 28.18 9.84 25.55
N PRO A 39 29.00 9.28 26.46
CA PRO A 39 29.37 9.92 27.73
C PRO A 39 30.08 11.27 27.59
N GLN A 40 30.75 11.50 26.45
CA GLN A 40 31.43 12.76 26.14
C GLN A 40 30.49 13.87 25.62
N TRP A 41 29.24 13.56 25.28
CA TRP A 41 28.25 14.51 24.76
C TRP A 41 27.19 14.84 25.82
N VAL A 42 26.78 16.11 25.86
CA VAL A 42 25.70 16.60 26.72
C VAL A 42 24.75 17.46 25.91
N GLU A 43 23.46 17.29 26.15
CA GLU A 43 22.41 18.13 25.59
C GLU A 43 22.31 19.44 26.39
N HIS A 44 22.35 20.56 25.69
CA HIS A 44 22.16 21.89 26.24
C HIS A 44 21.08 22.64 25.45
N VAL A 45 20.36 23.52 26.15
CA VAL A 45 19.38 24.41 25.54
C VAL A 45 19.97 25.82 25.49
N SER A 46 19.95 26.44 24.32
CA SER A 46 20.40 27.82 24.13
C SER A 46 19.44 28.79 24.81
N ALA A 47 19.89 30.04 25.04
CA ALA A 47 19.02 31.11 25.53
C ALA A 47 17.82 31.39 24.60
N SER A 48 17.94 31.02 23.32
CA SER A 48 16.89 31.10 22.30
C SER A 48 15.86 29.96 22.36
N GLY A 49 16.10 28.92 23.18
CA GLY A 49 15.25 27.73 23.26
C GLY A 49 15.66 26.59 22.32
N ASP A 50 16.70 26.78 21.49
CA ASP A 50 17.20 25.74 20.59
C ASP A 50 18.03 24.68 21.33
N VAL A 51 17.77 23.41 21.04
CA VAL A 51 18.54 22.28 21.57
C VAL A 51 19.83 22.10 20.76
N TYR A 52 20.96 21.94 21.45
CA TYR A 52 22.25 21.61 20.84
C TYR A 52 23.02 20.61 21.70
N PHE A 53 23.88 19.83 21.07
CA PHE A 53 24.72 18.82 21.71
C PHE A 53 26.15 19.34 21.83
N TYR A 54 26.70 19.37 23.03
CA TYR A 54 28.05 19.86 23.31
C TYR A 54 28.96 18.70 23.74
N ASN A 55 30.13 18.60 23.12
CA ASN A 55 31.16 17.64 23.43
C ASN A 55 32.16 18.23 24.43
N LYS A 56 32.24 17.63 25.61
CA LYS A 56 33.11 18.08 26.70
C LYS A 56 34.60 17.86 26.45
N GLU A 57 34.96 16.88 25.63
CA GLU A 57 36.36 16.55 25.36
C GLU A 57 36.97 17.40 24.25
N LYS A 58 36.17 17.73 23.24
CA LYS A 58 36.61 18.46 22.04
C LYS A 58 36.23 19.94 22.03
N ASP A 59 35.41 20.39 22.98
CA ASP A 59 34.84 21.74 23.00
C ASP A 59 34.05 22.06 21.71
N GLU A 60 33.37 21.05 21.15
CA GLU A 60 32.60 21.14 19.91
C GLU A 60 31.10 21.12 20.20
N SER A 61 30.33 21.96 19.50
CA SER A 61 28.86 21.95 19.58
C SER A 61 28.22 21.57 18.24
N LEU A 62 27.29 20.62 18.26
CA LEU A 62 26.50 20.18 17.11
C LEU A 62 25.03 20.50 17.32
N ARG A 63 24.34 20.86 16.23
CA ARG A 63 22.87 21.00 16.22
C ARG A 63 22.14 19.68 15.97
N LYS A 64 22.87 18.66 15.55
CA LYS A 64 22.37 17.32 15.22
C LYS A 64 22.88 16.29 16.22
N HIS A 65 22.18 15.18 16.35
CA HIS A 65 22.58 14.12 17.28
C HIS A 65 23.91 13.48 16.82
N PRO A 66 24.89 13.24 17.71
CA PRO A 66 26.20 12.74 17.32
C PRO A 66 26.18 11.33 16.70
N LEU A 67 25.13 10.54 16.99
CA LEU A 67 24.92 9.21 16.39
C LEU A 67 24.03 9.25 15.13
N GLU A 68 23.54 10.41 14.73
CA GLU A 68 22.63 10.52 13.58
C GLU A 68 23.26 9.98 12.28
N ASP A 69 24.52 10.33 12.02
CA ASP A 69 25.23 9.88 10.81
C ASP A 69 25.38 8.34 10.81
N TYR A 70 25.60 7.74 11.98
CA TYR A 70 25.67 6.28 12.13
C TYR A 70 24.33 5.60 11.79
N TYR A 71 23.22 6.13 12.30
CA TYR A 71 21.88 5.59 11.99
C TYR A 71 21.49 5.81 10.53
N ARG A 72 21.90 6.92 9.93
CA ARG A 72 21.70 7.18 8.49
C ARG A 72 22.43 6.14 7.63
N ASP A 73 23.64 5.76 8.01
CA ASP A 73 24.40 4.73 7.31
C ASP A 73 23.80 3.33 7.53
N LEU A 74 23.27 3.04 8.73
CA LEU A 74 22.52 1.81 8.99
C LEU A 74 21.28 1.68 8.10
N ILE A 75 20.51 2.76 7.96
CA ILE A 75 19.33 2.83 7.09
C ILE A 75 19.72 2.54 5.64
N LYS A 76 20.74 3.23 5.12
CA LYS A 76 21.25 2.99 3.76
C LYS A 76 21.73 1.57 3.54
N ALA A 77 22.41 0.98 4.52
CA ALA A 77 22.87 -0.40 4.45
C ALA A 77 21.68 -1.37 4.42
N ALA A 78 20.63 -1.13 5.20
CA ALA A 78 19.42 -1.94 5.20
C ALA A 78 18.68 -1.85 3.86
N GLN A 79 18.54 -0.65 3.30
CA GLN A 79 17.98 -0.40 1.96
C GLN A 79 18.75 -1.17 0.88
N ALA A 80 20.09 -1.05 0.86
CA ALA A 80 20.93 -1.75 -0.10
C ALA A 80 20.82 -3.27 0.03
N LYS A 81 20.73 -3.78 1.26
CA LYS A 81 20.58 -5.21 1.52
C LYS A 81 19.25 -5.75 1.00
N ARG A 82 18.16 -4.98 1.14
CA ARG A 82 16.85 -5.35 0.59
C ARG A 82 16.86 -5.36 -0.94
N ALA A 83 17.43 -4.33 -1.57
CA ALA A 83 17.59 -4.27 -3.02
C ALA A 83 18.43 -5.42 -3.58
N PHE A 84 19.40 -5.93 -2.83
CA PHE A 84 20.18 -7.11 -3.22
C PHE A 84 19.39 -8.42 -3.08
N GLN A 85 18.62 -8.58 -2.01
CA GLN A 85 17.78 -9.76 -1.79
C GLN A 85 16.68 -9.90 -2.84
N GLU A 86 16.05 -8.79 -3.25
CA GLU A 86 15.05 -8.79 -4.31
C GLU A 86 15.65 -9.29 -5.63
N LYS A 87 16.86 -8.85 -5.99
CA LYS A 87 17.58 -9.33 -7.18
C LYS A 87 18.01 -10.79 -7.09
N GLU A 88 18.40 -11.28 -5.91
CA GLU A 88 18.75 -12.69 -5.74
C GLU A 88 17.52 -13.60 -5.78
N ALA A 89 16.37 -13.16 -5.27
CA ALA A 89 15.10 -13.88 -5.37
C ALA A 89 14.65 -14.02 -6.84
N GLU A 90 14.81 -12.96 -7.64
CA GLU A 90 14.59 -13.01 -9.10
C GLU A 90 15.52 -14.00 -9.81
N SER A 91 16.77 -14.14 -9.35
CA SER A 91 17.76 -15.03 -9.98
C SER A 91 17.55 -16.54 -9.70
N LYS A 92 16.85 -16.90 -8.61
CA LYS A 92 16.60 -18.30 -8.21
C LYS A 92 15.20 -18.82 -8.55
N GLY A 93 14.30 -17.96 -9.04
CA GLY A 93 12.96 -18.33 -9.52
C GLY A 93 12.89 -18.80 -10.99
N GLY A 94 14.01 -18.79 -11.72
CA GLY A 94 14.04 -19.04 -13.17
C GLY A 94 14.35 -20.49 -13.58
N ALA A 95 13.43 -21.42 -13.34
CA ALA A 95 13.38 -22.70 -14.07
C ALA A 95 12.04 -22.79 -14.80
N GLY A 96 11.98 -22.24 -16.02
CA GLY A 96 10.85 -22.42 -16.93
C GLY A 96 10.77 -21.37 -18.03
N SER A 97 11.38 -21.67 -19.18
CA SER A 97 11.10 -21.09 -20.52
C SER A 97 11.28 -19.56 -20.67
N GLY A 98 12.37 -19.01 -21.21
CA GLY A 98 12.96 -19.34 -22.51
C GLY A 98 12.37 -18.48 -23.63
N GLY A 99 13.07 -17.40 -24.02
CA GLY A 99 12.96 -16.85 -25.39
C GLY A 99 12.79 -15.34 -25.55
N ALA A 100 13.94 -14.66 -25.71
CA ALA A 100 14.22 -13.63 -26.70
C ALA A 100 13.33 -12.37 -26.81
N ALA A 101 13.88 -11.29 -26.24
CA ALA A 101 14.25 -10.02 -26.90
C ALA A 101 13.27 -9.32 -27.87
N VAL A 102 13.19 -8.01 -27.64
CA VAL A 102 12.66 -6.91 -28.48
C VAL A 102 11.22 -6.52 -28.18
N VAL A 103 11.02 -5.67 -27.16
CA VAL A 103 10.32 -4.37 -27.30
C VAL A 103 10.83 -3.43 -26.20
N LYS A 104 11.74 -2.51 -26.55
CA LYS A 104 11.85 -1.24 -25.82
C LYS A 104 10.68 -0.39 -26.34
N ASP A 105 10.08 0.43 -25.48
CA ASP A 105 9.09 1.49 -25.78
C ASP A 105 7.65 1.32 -25.25
N ALA A 106 7.31 0.27 -24.49
CA ALA A 106 5.98 0.15 -23.85
C ALA A 106 5.96 0.33 -22.31
N ASN A 107 7.13 0.42 -21.66
CA ASN A 107 7.24 0.39 -20.20
C ASN A 107 7.13 1.77 -19.52
N ILE A 108 6.96 2.85 -20.30
CA ILE A 108 6.89 4.22 -19.78
C ILE A 108 5.45 4.60 -19.41
N GLU A 109 4.42 4.09 -20.10
CA GLU A 109 3.02 4.44 -19.82
C GLU A 109 2.43 3.77 -18.54
N ARG A 110 2.97 2.62 -18.12
CA ARG A 110 2.47 1.87 -16.95
C ARG A 110 2.92 2.48 -15.61
N ALA A 111 4.07 3.14 -15.59
CA ALA A 111 4.57 3.88 -14.43
C ALA A 111 3.77 5.18 -14.23
N ASP A 112 3.43 5.86 -15.33
CA ASP A 112 2.61 7.08 -15.34
C ASP A 112 1.20 6.82 -14.79
N LEU A 113 0.63 5.63 -15.04
CA LEU A 113 -0.66 5.20 -14.47
C LEU A 113 -0.64 5.12 -12.94
N HIS A 114 0.45 4.62 -12.36
CA HIS A 114 0.59 4.48 -10.91
C HIS A 114 0.77 5.84 -10.21
N GLU A 115 1.45 6.78 -10.89
CA GLU A 115 1.65 8.15 -10.40
C GLU A 115 0.40 9.03 -10.59
N GLU A 116 -0.35 8.82 -11.67
CA GLU A 116 -1.62 9.50 -11.95
C GLU A 116 -2.75 9.05 -11.00
N VAL A 117 -2.79 7.76 -10.63
CA VAL A 117 -3.68 7.23 -9.58
C VAL A 117 -3.35 7.86 -8.22
N ARG A 118 -2.06 8.03 -7.90
CA ARG A 118 -1.57 8.69 -6.68
C ARG A 118 -1.92 10.18 -6.62
N ARG A 119 -1.86 10.86 -7.76
CA ARG A 119 -2.22 12.27 -7.91
C ARG A 119 -3.73 12.49 -7.76
N LYS A 120 -4.55 11.57 -8.28
CA LYS A 120 -6.03 11.62 -8.17
C LYS A 120 -6.53 11.21 -6.80
N SER A 121 -5.86 10.29 -6.10
CA SER A 121 -6.20 9.90 -4.73
C SER A 121 -5.86 10.98 -3.69
N SER A 122 -4.91 11.87 -3.98
CA SER A 122 -4.51 12.97 -3.08
C SER A 122 -5.51 14.15 -3.03
N GLY A 123 -6.54 14.18 -3.89
CA GLY A 123 -7.47 15.31 -4.01
C GLY A 123 -8.82 15.16 -3.31
N VAL A 124 -9.15 13.99 -2.76
CA VAL A 124 -10.40 13.76 -2.03
C VAL A 124 -10.13 13.91 -0.53
N LEU A 125 -10.18 15.16 -0.06
CA LEU A 125 -10.33 15.46 1.36
C LEU A 125 -11.67 14.90 1.84
N GLY A 126 -11.63 13.86 2.69
CA GLY A 126 -12.81 13.40 3.42
C GLY A 126 -13.04 11.88 3.57
N PHE A 127 -12.01 11.03 3.51
CA PHE A 127 -12.16 9.60 3.81
C PHE A 127 -11.24 9.15 4.96
N GLU A 128 -11.41 9.79 6.12
CA GLU A 128 -10.59 9.55 7.33
C GLU A 128 -10.91 8.22 8.04
N ASN A 129 -11.74 7.35 7.47
CA ASN A 129 -12.13 6.08 8.09
C ASN A 129 -12.39 4.95 7.08
N THR A 130 -11.59 4.83 6.01
CA THR A 130 -11.55 3.58 5.24
C THR A 130 -10.34 2.74 5.62
N PRO A 131 -10.50 1.40 5.73
CA PRO A 131 -9.44 0.51 6.19
C PRO A 131 -8.48 0.22 5.03
N ILE A 132 -7.75 1.24 4.58
CA ILE A 132 -6.66 1.11 3.59
C ILE A 132 -5.45 0.38 4.21
N HIS A 133 -5.37 0.32 5.55
CA HIS A 133 -4.40 -0.51 6.26
C HIS A 133 -4.70 -2.02 6.21
N GLU A 134 -5.94 -2.41 5.87
CA GLU A 134 -6.30 -3.82 5.70
C GLU A 134 -5.81 -4.34 4.34
N ALA A 135 -5.86 -3.51 3.29
CA ALA A 135 -5.43 -3.85 1.93
C ALA A 135 -3.94 -4.26 1.87
N SER A 136 -3.09 -3.64 2.68
CA SER A 136 -1.66 -4.02 2.77
C SER A 136 -1.41 -5.36 3.46
N ARG A 137 -2.36 -5.87 4.26
CA ARG A 137 -2.23 -7.17 4.93
C ARG A 137 -2.68 -8.32 4.04
N VAL A 138 -3.40 -8.02 2.96
CA VAL A 138 -3.97 -9.03 2.07
C VAL A 138 -3.03 -9.40 0.90
N VAL A 139 -1.90 -8.68 0.76
CA VAL A 139 -0.83 -9.01 -0.20
C VAL A 139 -0.11 -10.33 0.14
N ASP A 140 -0.36 -10.91 1.33
CA ASP A 140 0.15 -12.23 1.76
C ASP A 140 -0.70 -13.44 1.30
N ALA A 141 -1.82 -13.24 0.59
CA ALA A 141 -2.73 -14.33 0.20
C ALA A 141 -2.29 -15.10 -1.06
N GLY A 142 -1.15 -14.77 -1.67
CA GLY A 142 -0.64 -15.51 -2.84
C GLY A 142 -1.54 -15.43 -4.08
N VAL A 143 -2.43 -14.43 -4.15
CA VAL A 143 -3.32 -14.20 -5.29
C VAL A 143 -2.48 -13.96 -6.54
N THR A 144 -2.66 -14.84 -7.53
CA THR A 144 -1.98 -14.76 -8.81
C THR A 144 -2.67 -13.76 -9.73
N ILE A 145 -1.92 -13.21 -10.69
CA ILE A 145 -2.46 -12.29 -11.70
C ILE A 145 -3.51 -12.99 -12.56
N GLU A 146 -3.33 -14.29 -12.83
CA GLU A 146 -4.27 -15.11 -13.61
C GLU A 146 -5.66 -15.17 -12.94
N GLU A 147 -5.72 -15.37 -11.61
CA GLU A 147 -6.97 -15.35 -10.85
C GLU A 147 -7.68 -14.00 -10.91
N MET A 148 -6.92 -12.90 -10.98
CA MET A 148 -7.50 -11.57 -11.14
C MET A 148 -8.10 -11.36 -12.53
N GLU A 149 -7.42 -11.80 -13.59
CA GLU A 149 -7.91 -11.72 -14.98
C GLU A 149 -9.18 -12.55 -15.21
N GLU A 150 -9.25 -13.73 -14.57
CA GLU A 150 -10.46 -14.56 -14.58
C GLU A 150 -11.63 -13.84 -13.89
N MET A 151 -11.38 -13.18 -12.76
CA MET A 151 -12.40 -12.41 -12.04
C MET A 151 -12.81 -11.14 -12.76
N GLU A 152 -11.90 -10.46 -13.46
CA GLU A 152 -12.23 -9.35 -14.37
C GLU A 152 -13.24 -9.79 -15.43
N THR A 153 -12.98 -10.95 -16.05
CA THR A 153 -13.87 -11.54 -17.05
C THR A 153 -15.20 -11.97 -16.44
N TYR A 154 -15.18 -12.57 -15.24
CA TYR A 154 -16.38 -13.02 -14.53
C TYR A 154 -17.30 -11.87 -14.12
N LEU A 155 -16.74 -10.79 -13.57
CA LEU A 155 -17.48 -9.60 -13.12
C LEU A 155 -17.77 -8.62 -14.27
N GLY A 156 -17.12 -8.79 -15.43
CA GLY A 156 -17.21 -7.86 -16.55
C GLY A 156 -16.67 -6.48 -16.19
N VAL A 157 -15.55 -6.44 -15.48
CA VAL A 157 -14.87 -5.21 -15.04
C VAL A 157 -13.55 -5.09 -15.78
N ASP A 158 -13.24 -3.89 -16.26
CA ASP A 158 -11.97 -3.57 -16.92
C ASP A 158 -11.16 -2.67 -15.98
N LEU A 159 -10.11 -3.20 -15.36
CA LEU A 159 -9.31 -2.47 -14.38
C LEU A 159 -8.54 -1.29 -14.97
N PHE A 160 -8.26 -1.31 -16.28
CA PHE A 160 -7.63 -0.18 -16.96
C PHE A 160 -8.61 0.99 -17.14
N LYS A 161 -9.89 0.71 -17.42
CA LYS A 161 -10.92 1.74 -17.58
C LYS A 161 -11.48 2.22 -16.24
N GLU A 162 -11.61 1.32 -15.26
CA GLU A 162 -12.26 1.57 -13.98
C GLU A 162 -11.35 1.12 -12.82
N PRO A 163 -10.23 1.82 -12.53
CA PRO A 163 -9.28 1.40 -11.51
C PRO A 163 -9.88 1.38 -10.10
N ASP A 164 -10.93 2.17 -9.84
CA ASP A 164 -11.65 2.22 -8.56
C ASP A 164 -12.34 0.89 -8.22
N LEU A 165 -12.58 0.03 -9.22
CA LEU A 165 -13.21 -1.27 -9.03
C LEU A 165 -12.22 -2.37 -8.63
N LEU A 166 -10.91 -2.11 -8.65
CA LEU A 166 -9.87 -3.07 -8.28
C LEU A 166 -10.12 -3.68 -6.90
N ILE A 167 -10.52 -2.88 -5.92
CA ILE A 167 -10.80 -3.36 -4.56
C ILE A 167 -11.96 -4.36 -4.53
N TRP A 168 -12.95 -4.23 -5.41
CA TRP A 168 -14.10 -5.14 -5.47
C TRP A 168 -13.76 -6.45 -6.16
N VAL A 169 -12.97 -6.38 -7.24
CA VAL A 169 -12.42 -7.58 -7.93
C VAL A 169 -11.55 -8.37 -6.96
N TYR A 170 -10.64 -7.69 -6.27
CA TYR A 170 -9.77 -8.31 -5.28
C TYR A 170 -10.56 -8.99 -4.15
N ARG A 171 -11.58 -8.32 -3.62
CA ARG A 171 -12.45 -8.89 -2.60
C ARG A 171 -13.26 -10.08 -3.10
N ALA A 172 -13.52 -10.19 -4.41
CA ALA A 172 -14.16 -11.36 -4.99
C ALA A 172 -13.24 -12.57 -4.97
N VAL A 173 -11.96 -12.38 -5.28
CA VAL A 173 -10.94 -13.44 -5.27
C VAL A 173 -10.73 -13.99 -3.86
N VAL A 174 -10.59 -13.10 -2.88
CA VAL A 174 -10.24 -13.48 -1.49
C VAL A 174 -11.49 -13.70 -0.61
N ALA A 175 -12.69 -13.67 -1.19
CA ALA A 175 -13.93 -13.78 -0.41
C ALA A 175 -13.98 -15.11 0.33
N PRO A 176 -13.97 -15.14 1.68
CA PRO A 176 -14.26 -16.36 2.40
C PRO A 176 -15.73 -16.74 2.15
N VAL A 177 -15.97 -18.03 1.99
CA VAL A 177 -17.34 -18.54 1.86
C VAL A 177 -18.09 -18.25 3.17
N PRO A 178 -19.19 -17.47 3.13
CA PRO A 178 -19.88 -17.04 4.33
C PRO A 178 -20.60 -18.22 4.98
N GLU A 179 -20.49 -18.40 6.29
CA GLU A 179 -21.30 -19.38 7.00
C GLU A 179 -22.80 -19.09 6.79
N PRO A 180 -23.65 -20.11 6.57
CA PRO A 180 -23.40 -21.54 6.59
C PRO A 180 -23.15 -22.16 5.19
N TRP A 181 -22.68 -21.39 4.21
CA TRP A 181 -22.35 -21.95 2.90
C TRP A 181 -21.07 -22.79 2.96
N GLU A 182 -21.04 -23.86 2.16
CA GLU A 182 -19.91 -24.77 2.04
C GLU A 182 -19.43 -24.82 0.59
N GLU A 183 -18.12 -24.86 0.38
CA GLU A 183 -17.52 -25.08 -0.94
C GLU A 183 -17.30 -26.57 -1.18
N HIS A 184 -17.76 -27.03 -2.33
CA HIS A 184 -17.59 -28.41 -2.80
C HIS A 184 -17.08 -28.38 -4.25
N TYR A 185 -16.48 -29.49 -4.71
CA TYR A 185 -15.99 -29.63 -6.07
C TYR A 185 -16.75 -30.72 -6.80
N ASP A 186 -17.13 -30.47 -8.05
CA ASP A 186 -17.76 -31.48 -8.89
C ASP A 186 -16.75 -32.52 -9.41
N ALA A 187 -17.23 -33.53 -10.14
CA ALA A 187 -16.36 -34.55 -10.73
C ALA A 187 -15.39 -34.00 -11.80
N GLU A 188 -15.61 -32.77 -12.28
CA GLU A 188 -14.74 -32.06 -13.22
C GLU A 188 -13.73 -31.15 -12.50
N GLY A 189 -13.78 -31.07 -11.17
CA GLY A 189 -12.92 -30.20 -10.36
C GLY A 189 -13.37 -28.74 -10.29
N LYS A 190 -14.59 -28.41 -10.74
CA LYS A 190 -15.13 -27.03 -10.65
C LYS A 190 -15.80 -26.80 -9.29
N PRO A 191 -15.54 -25.65 -8.65
CA PRO A 191 -16.16 -25.32 -7.39
C PRO A 191 -17.67 -25.04 -7.55
N TYR A 192 -18.46 -25.52 -6.61
CA TYR A 192 -19.85 -25.17 -6.41
C TYR A 192 -20.14 -24.96 -4.93
N TYR A 193 -21.09 -24.08 -4.62
CA TYR A 193 -21.41 -23.68 -3.26
C TYR A 193 -22.73 -24.33 -2.83
N TYR A 194 -22.70 -25.05 -1.71
CA TYR A 194 -23.86 -25.69 -1.11
C TYR A 194 -24.30 -24.93 0.13
N PHE A 195 -25.61 -24.81 0.33
CA PHE A 195 -26.21 -24.18 1.50
C PHE A 195 -27.06 -25.22 2.25
N PRO A 196 -26.51 -25.86 3.29
CA PRO A 196 -27.19 -26.90 4.06
C PRO A 196 -28.57 -26.51 4.61
N PRO A 197 -28.80 -25.29 5.14
CA PRO A 197 -30.08 -25.00 5.77
C PRO A 197 -31.29 -24.95 4.84
N ALA A 198 -31.10 -24.71 3.54
CA ALA A 198 -32.17 -24.69 2.55
C ALA A 198 -31.97 -25.69 1.41
N ASP A 199 -31.05 -26.64 1.59
CA ASP A 199 -30.71 -27.70 0.65
C ASP A 199 -30.60 -27.21 -0.81
N ARG A 200 -29.84 -26.12 -1.01
CA ARG A 200 -29.65 -25.50 -2.33
C ARG A 200 -28.18 -25.44 -2.68
N SER A 201 -27.87 -25.64 -3.96
CA SER A 201 -26.54 -25.46 -4.53
C SER A 201 -26.55 -24.37 -5.58
N THR A 202 -25.48 -23.58 -5.66
CA THR A 202 -25.27 -22.55 -6.67
C THR A 202 -23.86 -22.66 -7.24
N ARG A 203 -23.69 -22.27 -8.51
CA ARG A 203 -22.36 -22.14 -9.13
C ARG A 203 -21.71 -20.80 -8.84
N LYS A 204 -22.51 -19.79 -8.48
CA LYS A 204 -22.03 -18.44 -8.18
C LYS A 204 -21.74 -18.32 -6.70
N HIS A 205 -20.64 -17.66 -6.35
CA HIS A 205 -20.34 -17.38 -4.95
C HIS A 205 -21.52 -16.61 -4.31
N PRO A 206 -21.95 -16.94 -3.08
CA PRO A 206 -23.07 -16.25 -2.44
C PRO A 206 -22.85 -14.75 -2.24
N TYR A 207 -21.59 -14.32 -2.14
CA TYR A 207 -21.20 -12.91 -2.05
C TYR A 207 -21.19 -12.19 -3.41
N ASP A 208 -21.33 -12.92 -4.52
CA ASP A 208 -21.29 -12.37 -5.89
C ASP A 208 -22.37 -11.31 -6.13
N ALA A 209 -23.59 -11.54 -5.62
CA ALA A 209 -24.68 -10.58 -5.74
C ALA A 209 -24.36 -9.26 -5.03
N TYR A 210 -23.69 -9.32 -3.89
CA TYR A 210 -23.27 -8.14 -3.14
C TYR A 210 -22.16 -7.38 -3.87
N ILE A 211 -21.15 -8.09 -4.38
CA ILE A 211 -20.05 -7.48 -5.14
C ILE A 211 -20.59 -6.83 -6.43
N SER A 212 -21.45 -7.53 -7.16
CA SER A 212 -22.12 -7.02 -8.35
C SER A 212 -22.92 -5.75 -8.06
N GLN A 213 -23.65 -5.70 -6.94
CA GLN A 213 -24.38 -4.51 -6.52
C GLN A 213 -23.45 -3.33 -6.24
N LYS A 214 -22.30 -3.57 -5.60
CA LYS A 214 -21.32 -2.52 -5.29
C LYS A 214 -20.64 -2.00 -6.54
N ILE A 215 -20.28 -2.88 -7.47
CA ILE A 215 -19.74 -2.49 -8.78
C ILE A 215 -20.75 -1.64 -9.55
N ALA A 216 -22.02 -2.05 -9.58
CA ALA A 216 -23.08 -1.28 -10.23
C ALA A 216 -23.29 0.10 -9.57
N ALA A 217 -23.21 0.18 -8.25
CA ALA A 217 -23.28 1.44 -7.51
C ALA A 217 -22.12 2.38 -7.89
N CYS A 218 -20.87 1.89 -7.84
CA CYS A 218 -19.69 2.66 -8.25
C CYS A 218 -19.80 3.18 -9.70
N ARG A 219 -20.32 2.36 -10.62
CA ARG A 219 -20.59 2.76 -12.01
C ARG A 219 -21.64 3.87 -12.12
N SER A 220 -22.70 3.80 -11.31
CA SER A 220 -23.76 4.80 -11.30
C SER A 220 -23.30 6.14 -10.71
N GLU A 221 -22.45 6.10 -9.68
CA GLU A 221 -21.88 7.28 -9.03
C GLU A 221 -20.87 7.98 -9.95
N GLY A 222 -20.00 7.24 -10.63
CA GLY A 222 -19.08 7.79 -11.63
C GLY A 222 -19.79 8.51 -12.79
N LYS A 223 -20.94 7.98 -13.24
CA LYS A 223 -21.78 8.61 -14.26
C LYS A 223 -22.50 9.87 -13.74
N ALA A 224 -22.94 9.86 -12.49
CA ALA A 224 -23.57 11.02 -11.88
C ALA A 224 -22.58 12.20 -11.70
N VAL A 225 -21.30 11.93 -11.47
CA VAL A 225 -20.25 12.95 -11.42
C VAL A 225 -19.95 13.52 -12.81
N SER A 226 -19.94 12.70 -13.87
CA SER A 226 -19.77 13.20 -15.24
C SER A 226 -20.94 14.07 -15.71
N ASP A 227 -22.17 13.71 -15.33
CA ASP A 227 -23.38 14.46 -15.71
C ASP A 227 -23.50 15.79 -14.92
N ASN A 228 -23.05 15.83 -13.66
CA ASN A 228 -23.03 17.07 -12.85
C ASN A 228 -21.85 18.00 -13.15
N THR A 229 -20.80 17.52 -13.85
CA THR A 229 -19.68 18.37 -14.29
C THR A 229 -20.09 19.36 -15.39
N HIS A 230 -21.28 19.20 -15.98
CA HIS A 230 -21.84 20.14 -16.96
C HIS A 230 -22.77 21.22 -16.37
N MET A 231 -23.05 21.23 -15.06
CA MET A 231 -23.97 22.19 -14.42
C MET A 231 -23.32 23.23 -13.47
N LEU A 232 -21.99 23.31 -13.40
CA LEU A 232 -21.28 24.40 -12.69
C LEU A 232 -20.81 25.53 -13.62
N LYS A 233 -21.66 25.93 -14.56
CA LYS A 233 -21.59 27.25 -15.21
C LYS A 233 -22.99 27.80 -15.36
N VAL A 234 -23.16 29.04 -14.91
CA VAL A 234 -24.39 29.85 -14.91
C VAL A 234 -25.29 29.66 -13.68
N CYS A 235 -24.88 30.26 -12.57
CA CYS A 235 -25.75 31.06 -11.71
C CYS A 235 -24.88 32.05 -10.92
N SER A 236 -24.33 33.04 -11.63
CA SER A 236 -23.89 34.30 -11.02
C SER A 236 -24.85 35.37 -11.54
N ALA A 237 -25.90 35.65 -10.76
CA ALA A 237 -26.80 36.79 -10.93
C ALA A 237 -27.76 36.86 -9.73
N ASN A 238 -27.33 37.49 -8.64
CA ASN A 238 -27.86 38.77 -8.16
C ASN A 238 -27.15 39.20 -6.88
#